data_AF-A0A0N0ZWJ6-F1
#
_entry.id   AF-A0A0N0ZWJ6-F1
#
_cell.length_a   1.000
_cell.length_b   1.000
_cell.length_c   1.000
_cell.angle_alpha   90.00
_cell.angle_beta   90.00
_cell.angle_gamma   90.00
#
_symmetry.space_group_name_H-M   'P 1'
#
loop_
_entity.id
_entity.type
_entity.pdbx_description
1 polymer ?
#
loop_
_entity_poly.entity_id
_entity_poly.type
_entity_poly.pdbx_seq_one_letter_code
_entity_poly.pdbx_strand_id
1 'polypeptide(L)'
;MERINREQRGFIRQLHHRNESFYDKGLIEFDEYIFNNHLLLRQVRYSLLSKEQKITFFEAVTESFNLDKFRLSIKIAQLGFN
;
A
#
# COMPACT_ATOMS: atom_id res chain seq x y z
N MET A 1 -1.05 1.87 -19.85
CA MET A 1 -1.69 1.41 -18.59
C MET A 1 -1.73 -0.10 -18.59
N GLU A 2 -0.97 -0.75 -17.71
CA GLU A 2 -0.97 -2.21 -17.60
C GLU A 2 -2.06 -2.70 -16.64
N ARG A 3 -2.65 -3.85 -16.95
CA ARG A 3 -3.57 -4.53 -16.03
C ARG A 3 -2.79 -5.10 -14.85
N ILE A 4 -3.32 -4.88 -13.65
CA ILE A 4 -2.75 -5.39 -12.40
C ILE A 4 -2.84 -6.91 -12.38
N ASN A 5 -1.72 -7.56 -12.07
CA ASN A 5 -1.69 -9.01 -11.92
C ASN A 5 -2.34 -9.46 -10.59
N ARG A 6 -2.47 -10.77 -10.39
CA ARG A 6 -3.13 -11.33 -9.20
C ARG A 6 -2.35 -11.04 -7.92
N GLU A 7 -1.03 -11.11 -7.97
CA GLU A 7 -0.13 -10.92 -6.81
C GLU A 7 -0.17 -9.47 -6.31
N GLN A 8 -0.07 -8.50 -7.23
CA GLN A 8 -0.19 -7.08 -6.93
C GLN A 8 -1.50 -6.73 -6.22
N ARG A 9 -2.62 -7.32 -6.67
CA ARG A 9 -3.92 -7.16 -5.98
C ARG A 9 -3.90 -7.76 -4.58
N GLY A 10 -3.20 -8.88 -4.39
CA GLY A 10 -3.00 -9.47 -3.06
C GLY A 10 -2.26 -8.52 -2.12
N PHE A 11 -1.17 -7.89 -2.58
CA PHE A 11 -0.40 -6.98 -1.75
C PHE A 11 -1.15 -5.69 -1.39
N ILE A 12 -1.86 -5.09 -2.34
CA ILE A 12 -2.67 -3.89 -2.05
C ILE A 12 -3.74 -4.20 -1.01
N ARG A 13 -4.36 -5.40 -1.07
CA ARG A 13 -5.30 -5.86 -0.03
C ARG A 13 -4.63 -6.04 1.32
N GLN A 14 -3.41 -6.57 1.37
CA GLN A 14 -2.65 -6.68 2.63
C GLN A 14 -2.37 -5.32 3.24
N LEU A 15 -1.97 -4.32 2.44
CA LEU A 15 -1.81 -2.95 2.94
C LEU A 15 -3.11 -2.33 3.42
N HIS A 16 -4.22 -2.61 2.75
CA HIS A 16 -5.53 -2.17 3.21
C HIS A 16 -5.85 -2.77 4.59
N HIS A 17 -5.68 -4.09 4.76
CA HIS A 17 -5.86 -4.72 6.08
C HIS A 17 -4.93 -4.16 7.17
N ARG A 18 -3.69 -3.79 6.81
CA ARG A 18 -2.78 -3.12 7.74
C ARG A 18 -3.26 -1.71 8.09
N ASN A 19 -3.77 -0.95 7.12
CA ASN A 19 -4.35 0.38 7.35
C ASN A 19 -5.50 0.32 8.35
N GLU A 20 -6.44 -0.63 8.18
CA GLU A 20 -7.51 -0.88 9.17
C GLU A 20 -6.93 -1.20 10.55
N SER A 21 -5.98 -2.15 10.61
CA SER A 21 -5.39 -2.58 11.88
C SER A 21 -4.58 -1.48 12.59
N PHE A 22 -3.93 -0.57 11.85
CA PHE A 22 -3.22 0.56 12.42
C PHE A 22 -4.18 1.63 12.92
N TYR A 23 -5.28 1.87 12.21
CA TYR A 23 -6.32 2.80 12.65
C TYR A 23 -7.03 2.30 13.91
N ASP A 24 -7.43 1.02 13.94
CA ASP A 24 -8.04 0.37 15.11
C ASP A 24 -7.17 0.44 16.37
N LYS A 25 -5.84 0.47 16.19
CA LYS A 25 -4.84 0.59 17.27
C LYS A 25 -4.49 2.04 17.62
N GLY A 26 -5.05 3.03 16.94
CA GLY A 26 -4.74 4.45 17.14
C GLY A 26 -3.33 4.84 16.70
N LEU A 27 -2.71 4.07 15.80
CA LEU A 27 -1.33 4.29 15.32
C LEU A 27 -1.27 5.23 14.10
N ILE A 28 -2.40 5.47 13.45
CA ILE A 28 -2.60 6.47 12.39
C ILE A 28 -3.88 7.25 12.66
N GLU A 29 -3.92 8.49 12.18
CA GLU A 29 -5.09 9.36 12.32
C GLU A 29 -6.15 9.08 11.25
N PHE A 30 -7.36 9.59 11.44
CA PHE A 30 -8.47 9.42 10.50
C PHE A 30 -8.14 9.95 9.10
N ASP A 31 -7.47 11.10 9.01
CA ASP A 31 -7.08 11.68 7.72
C ASP A 31 -6.04 10.82 7.00
N GLU A 32 -5.06 10.27 7.74
CA GLU A 32 -4.08 9.31 7.21
C GLU A 32 -4.78 8.03 6.73
N TYR A 33 -5.73 7.52 7.51
CA TYR A 33 -6.55 6.35 7.16
C TYR A 33 -7.32 6.53 5.85
N ILE A 34 -8.04 7.65 5.69
CA ILE A 34 -8.82 7.95 4.48
C ILE A 34 -7.91 8.12 3.27
N PHE A 35 -6.82 8.88 3.42
CA PHE A 35 -5.84 9.09 2.36
C PHE A 35 -5.25 7.76 1.86
N ASN A 36 -4.81 6.90 2.79
CA ASN A 36 -4.24 5.59 2.47
C ASN A 36 -5.24 4.70 1.73
N ASN A 37 -6.49 4.63 2.20
CA ASN A 37 -7.53 3.82 1.55
C ASN A 37 -7.85 4.33 0.13
N HIS A 38 -7.91 5.64 -0.07
CA HIS A 38 -8.09 6.22 -1.40
C HIS A 38 -6.93 5.86 -2.35
N LEU A 39 -5.69 6.00 -1.88
CA LEU A 39 -4.49 5.65 -2.64
C LEU A 39 -4.47 4.16 -3.04
N LEU A 40 -4.75 3.27 -2.08
CA LEU A 40 -4.74 1.82 -2.31
C LEU A 40 -5.85 1.40 -3.28
N LEU A 41 -7.08 1.93 -3.15
CA LEU A 41 -8.16 1.68 -4.11
C LEU A 41 -7.81 2.12 -5.53
N ARG A 42 -7.16 3.29 -5.65
CA ARG A 42 -6.68 3.78 -6.94
C ARG A 42 -5.60 2.87 -7.53
N GLN A 43 -4.68 2.38 -6.69
CA GLN A 43 -3.68 1.39 -7.06
C GLN A 43 -4.30 0.05 -7.48
N VAL A 44 -5.49 -0.36 -7.00
CA VAL A 44 -6.19 -1.58 -7.51
C VAL A 44 -6.79 -1.36 -8.91
N ARG A 45 -7.13 -0.12 -9.26
CA ARG A 45 -7.72 0.20 -10.57
C ARG A 45 -6.66 0.44 -11.65
N TYR A 46 -5.54 1.07 -11.30
CA TYR A 46 -4.50 1.47 -12.25
C TYR A 46 -3.12 1.15 -11.66
N SER A 47 -2.48 0.05 -12.08
CA SER A 47 -1.09 -0.21 -11.67
C SER A 47 -0.16 0.59 -12.57
N LEU A 48 0.50 1.56 -11.97
CA LEU A 48 1.55 2.37 -12.61
C LEU A 48 2.93 2.11 -11.99
N LEU A 49 3.04 1.09 -11.12
CA LEU A 49 4.28 0.76 -10.44
C LEU A 49 5.29 0.11 -11.39
N SER A 50 6.55 0.56 -11.36
CA SER A 50 7.68 -0.08 -12.04
C SER A 50 7.98 -1.46 -11.46
N LYS A 51 8.79 -2.27 -12.15
CA LYS A 51 9.22 -3.57 -11.63
C LYS A 51 10.06 -3.43 -10.35
N GLU A 52 10.94 -2.43 -10.26
CA GLU A 52 11.71 -2.14 -9.04
C GLU A 52 10.79 -1.73 -7.89
N GLN A 53 9.83 -0.83 -8.14
CA GLN A 53 8.86 -0.40 -7.13
C GLN A 53 8.04 -1.59 -6.60
N LYS A 54 7.70 -2.56 -7.46
CA LYS A 54 7.01 -3.79 -7.05
C LYS A 54 7.85 -4.65 -6.10
N ILE A 55 9.16 -4.76 -6.32
CA ILE A 55 10.08 -5.54 -5.47
C ILE A 55 10.23 -4.85 -4.10
N THR A 56 10.49 -3.54 -4.09
CA THR A 56 10.60 -2.79 -2.82
C THR A 56 9.30 -2.81 -2.03
N PHE A 57 8.17 -2.72 -2.73
CA PHE A 57 6.86 -2.87 -2.13
C PHE A 57 6.69 -4.26 -1.52
N PHE A 58 7.04 -5.32 -2.25
CA PHE A 58 6.99 -6.70 -1.75
C PHE A 58 7.78 -6.88 -0.45
N GLU A 59 9.02 -6.42 -0.40
CA GLU A 59 9.89 -6.49 0.78
C GLU A 59 9.33 -5.72 1.97
N ALA A 60 8.68 -4.57 1.72
CA ALA A 60 8.09 -3.76 2.79
C ALA A 60 6.82 -4.38 3.39
N VAL A 61 6.06 -5.19 2.63
CA VAL A 61 4.79 -5.78 3.08
C VAL A 61 4.96 -7.20 3.64
N THR A 62 5.97 -7.96 3.24
CA THR A 62 6.12 -9.37 3.66
C THR A 62 6.60 -9.56 5.09
N GLU A 63 7.21 -8.56 5.71
CA GLU A 63 7.65 -8.63 7.11
C GLU A 63 6.65 -8.03 8.10
N SER A 64 6.84 -8.40 9.38
CA SER A 64 6.08 -8.11 10.61
C SER A 64 5.26 -6.80 10.65
N PHE A 65 4.21 -6.81 11.47
CA PHE A 65 3.33 -5.67 11.72
C PHE A 65 4.13 -4.47 12.30
N ASN A 66 4.59 -3.57 11.42
CA ASN A 66 5.46 -2.44 11.75
C ASN A 66 4.97 -1.17 11.02
N LEU A 67 4.77 -0.08 11.77
CA LEU A 67 4.17 1.16 11.28
C LEU A 67 5.08 1.90 10.28
N ASP A 68 6.40 1.92 10.51
CA ASP A 68 7.35 2.61 9.63
C ASP A 68 7.45 1.93 8.26
N LYS A 69 7.50 0.59 8.25
CA LYS A 69 7.44 -0.21 7.01
C LYS A 69 6.13 0.00 6.25
N PHE A 70 5.01 0.09 6.98
CA PHE A 70 3.73 0.43 6.39
C PHE A 70 3.73 1.82 5.74
N ARG A 71 4.19 2.85 6.46
CA ARG A 71 4.30 4.22 5.92
C ARG A 71 5.23 4.28 4.70
N LEU A 72 6.34 3.54 4.71
CA LEU A 72 7.22 3.41 3.55
C LEU A 72 6.48 2.78 2.36
N SER A 73 5.69 1.72 2.60
CA SER A 73 4.89 1.06 1.56
C SER A 73 3.86 2.00 0.93
N ILE A 74 3.19 2.82 1.74
CA ILE A 74 2.28 3.87 1.27
C ILE A 74 3.01 4.90 0.40
N LYS A 75 4.19 5.37 0.83
CA LYS A 75 5.03 6.29 0.03
C LYS A 75 5.42 5.69 -1.32
N ILE A 76 5.81 4.41 -1.37
CA ILE A 76 6.12 3.72 -2.62
C ILE A 76 4.90 3.64 -3.53
N ALA A 77 3.73 3.31 -2.97
CA ALA A 77 2.47 3.31 -3.71
C ALA A 77 2.11 4.71 -4.27
N GLN A 78 2.50 5.78 -3.59
CA GLN A 78 2.33 7.15 -4.07
C GLN A 78 3.27 7.48 -5.24
N LEU A 79 4.54 7.04 -5.18
CA LEU A 79 5.54 7.27 -6.22
C LEU A 79 5.22 6.57 -7.56
N GLY A 80 4.39 5.53 -7.54
CA GLY A 80 3.87 4.93 -8.76
C GLY A 80 3.00 5.88 -9.60
N PHE A 81 2.66 7.08 -9.14
CA PHE A 81 1.80 8.03 -9.86
C PHE A 81 2.53 9.24 -10.47
N ASN A 82 3.85 9.35 -10.32
CA ASN A 82 4.65 10.39 -10.98
C ASN A 82 5.10 9.95 -12.38
#